data_AF-A0A135RXY3-F1
#
_entry.id   AF-A0A135RXY3-F1
#
_cell.length_a   1.000
_cell.length_b   1.000
_cell.length_c   1.000
_cell.angle_alpha   90.00
_cell.angle_beta   90.00
_cell.angle_gamma   90.00
#
_symmetry.space_group_name_H-M   'P 1'
#
loop_
_entity.id
_entity.type
_entity.pdbx_description
1 polymer ?
#
loop_
_entity_poly.entity_id
_entity_poly.type
_entity_poly.pdbx_seq_one_letter_code
_entity_poly.pdbx_strand_id
1 'polypeptide(L)'
;MQTSTTTAPAGSGNAEGWGTAVECQDDACVGTVIAHKYTGTTIILNAADNTFGNTLGLNEADSSGLTTSDNGKTWKVDTINIHTHTFNN
;
A
#
# COMPACT_ATOMS: atom_id res chain seq x y z
N MET A 1 7.78 7.80 10.91
CA MET A 1 6.46 7.16 10.77
C MET A 1 5.66 8.02 9.82
N GLN A 2 5.38 7.53 8.61
CA GLN A 2 4.54 8.22 7.64
C GLN A 2 3.10 7.78 7.90
N THR A 3 2.24 8.72 8.28
CA THR A 3 0.82 8.48 8.48
C THR A 3 0.08 9.14 7.33
N SER A 4 -0.59 8.33 6.50
CA SER A 4 -1.43 8.82 5.41
C SER A 4 -2.89 8.50 5.75
N THR A 5 -3.73 9.53 5.80
CA THR A 5 -5.18 9.38 6.02
C THR A 5 -5.91 9.83 4.76
N THR A 6 -6.59 8.90 4.10
CA THR A 6 -7.42 9.20 2.92
C THR A 6 -8.88 9.19 3.34
N THR A 7 -9.61 10.29 3.12
CA THR A 7 -11.05 10.38 3.40
C THR A 7 -11.78 10.82 2.14
N ALA A 8 -12.73 10.01 1.66
CA ALA A 8 -13.59 10.36 0.54
C ALA A 8 -14.89 11.04 1.03
N PRO A 9 -15.45 12.02 0.30
CA PRO A 9 -16.74 12.62 0.65
C PRO A 9 -17.89 11.61 0.69
N ALA A 10 -18.84 11.80 1.59
CA ALA A 10 -20.06 11.00 1.65
C ALA A 10 -20.83 11.09 0.30
N GLY A 11 -21.17 9.94 -0.28
CA GLY A 11 -21.85 9.87 -1.59
C GLY A 11 -20.93 9.78 -2.81
N SER A 12 -19.61 9.85 -2.62
CA SER A 12 -18.63 9.42 -3.63
C SER A 12 -18.35 7.92 -3.54
N GLY A 13 -17.73 7.32 -4.57
CA GLY A 13 -17.38 5.90 -4.57
C GLY A 13 -16.50 5.49 -3.39
N ASN A 14 -16.41 4.18 -3.13
CA ASN A 14 -15.57 3.67 -2.06
C ASN A 14 -14.11 3.54 -2.53
N ALA A 15 -13.17 3.64 -1.59
CA ALA A 15 -11.79 3.26 -1.89
C ALA A 15 -11.72 1.73 -2.02
N GLU A 16 -11.43 1.25 -3.22
CA GLU A 16 -11.36 -0.19 -3.54
C GLU A 16 -9.99 -0.82 -3.21
N GLY A 17 -9.03 -0.01 -2.77
CA GLY A 17 -7.68 -0.47 -2.45
C GLY A 17 -6.79 0.62 -1.87
N TRP A 18 -5.64 0.19 -1.36
CA TRP A 18 -4.55 1.05 -0.90
C TRP A 18 -3.23 0.42 -1.34
N GLY A 19 -2.27 1.24 -1.77
CA GLY A 19 -0.97 0.73 -2.22
C GLY A 19 0.13 1.77 -2.12
N THR A 20 1.36 1.28 -2.22
CA THR A 20 2.58 2.08 -2.35
C THR A 20 3.18 1.79 -3.71
N ALA A 21 3.73 2.81 -4.36
CA ALA A 21 4.43 2.65 -5.62
C ALA A 21 5.71 3.48 -5.62
N VAL A 22 6.74 2.95 -6.30
CA VAL A 22 7.91 3.72 -6.70
C VAL A 22 7.67 4.12 -8.13
N GLU A 23 7.32 5.37 -8.35
CA GLU A 23 6.91 5.85 -9.66
C GLU A 23 7.91 6.85 -10.20
N CYS A 24 8.10 6.76 -11.52
CA CYS A 24 8.67 7.82 -12.32
C CYS A 24 7.53 8.43 -13.14
N GLN A 25 7.36 9.75 -13.06
CA GLN A 25 6.20 10.46 -13.63
C GLN A 25 6.42 10.95 -15.08
N ASP A 26 7.62 10.76 -15.64
CA ASP A 26 7.99 11.22 -16.98
C ASP A 26 9.05 10.29 -17.59
N ASP A 27 9.03 10.06 -18.91
CA ASP A 27 9.96 9.18 -19.64
C ASP A 27 11.41 9.74 -19.68
N ALA A 28 11.75 10.66 -18.77
CA ALA A 28 13.06 11.28 -18.58
C ALA A 28 13.79 10.77 -17.33
N CYS A 29 13.18 9.93 -16.48
CA CYS A 29 13.85 9.49 -15.26
C CYS A 29 14.99 8.53 -15.55
N VAL A 30 16.18 8.95 -15.16
CA VAL A 30 17.33 8.07 -15.02
C VAL A 30 17.73 8.06 -13.55
N GLY A 31 17.72 6.89 -12.93
CA GLY A 31 18.13 6.77 -11.54
C GLY A 31 17.74 5.46 -10.88
N THR A 32 18.42 5.16 -9.79
CA THR A 32 18.16 3.98 -8.97
C THR A 32 17.51 4.40 -7.65
N VAL A 33 16.33 3.84 -7.37
CA VAL A 33 15.72 3.86 -6.05
C VAL A 33 16.16 2.60 -5.32
N ILE A 34 16.98 2.77 -4.29
CA ILE A 34 17.48 1.64 -3.49
C ILE A 34 16.36 0.97 -2.69
N ALA A 35 16.55 -0.31 -2.38
CA ALA A 35 15.63 -1.08 -1.56
C ALA A 35 15.35 -0.39 -0.21
N HIS A 36 14.08 -0.38 0.18
CA HIS A 36 13.62 0.25 1.42
C HIS A 36 12.36 -0.48 1.93
N LYS A 37 11.82 -0.06 3.06
CA LYS A 37 10.68 -0.75 3.68
C LYS A 37 9.74 0.18 4.43
N TYR A 38 8.48 -0.20 4.47
CA TYR A 38 7.48 0.29 5.40
C TYR A 38 7.32 -0.71 6.54
N THR A 39 7.19 -0.22 7.76
CA THR A 39 7.04 -1.07 8.96
C THR A 39 5.86 -0.61 9.80
N GLY A 40 5.04 -1.55 10.27
CA GLY A 40 3.90 -1.28 11.15
C GLY A 40 2.77 -0.48 10.47
N THR A 41 2.43 -0.85 9.23
CA THR A 41 1.33 -0.22 8.49
C THR A 41 -0.01 -0.64 9.08
N THR A 42 -0.89 0.34 9.29
CA THR A 42 -2.28 0.12 9.75
C THR A 42 -3.23 0.84 8.79
N ILE A 43 -4.21 0.11 8.26
CA ILE A 43 -5.26 0.61 7.39
C ILE A 43 -6.58 0.44 8.15
N ILE A 44 -7.34 1.53 8.30
CA ILE A 44 -8.65 1.52 8.97
C ILE A 44 -9.70 1.84 7.93
N LEU A 45 -10.60 0.90 7.66
CA LEU A 45 -11.68 1.08 6.69
C LEU A 45 -12.85 1.83 7.34
N ASN A 46 -13.66 2.53 6.54
CA ASN A 46 -14.86 3.20 7.05
C ASN A 46 -15.98 2.20 7.43
N ALA A 47 -16.04 1.05 6.76
CA ALA A 47 -16.88 -0.08 7.11
C ALA A 47 -16.05 -1.37 7.09
N ALA A 48 -16.47 -2.37 7.87
CA ALA A 48 -15.80 -3.67 7.89
C ALA A 48 -15.93 -4.37 6.54
N ASP A 49 -14.81 -4.87 6.00
CA ASP A 49 -14.76 -5.68 4.80
C ASP A 49 -13.69 -6.77 4.96
N ASN A 50 -14.13 -8.02 5.10
CA ASN A 50 -13.26 -9.18 5.24
C ASN A 50 -12.57 -9.59 3.93
N THR A 51 -13.03 -9.09 2.79
CA THR A 51 -12.48 -9.41 1.48
C THR A 51 -11.35 -8.47 1.06
N PHE A 52 -11.15 -7.36 1.76
CA PHE A 52 -10.09 -6.38 1.47
C PHE A 52 -8.70 -7.01 1.42
N GLY A 53 -8.40 -8.01 2.26
CA GLY A 53 -7.13 -8.74 2.21
C GLY A 53 -6.83 -9.42 0.87
N ASN A 54 -7.87 -9.76 0.10
CA ASN A 54 -7.74 -10.37 -1.23
C ASN A 54 -7.26 -9.38 -2.30
N THR A 55 -7.22 -8.08 -1.99
CA THR A 55 -6.73 -7.04 -2.89
C THR A 55 -5.21 -6.95 -2.92
N LEU A 56 -4.50 -7.72 -2.09
CA LEU A 56 -3.04 -7.72 -2.04
C LEU A 56 -2.44 -8.14 -3.38
N GLY A 57 -1.96 -7.15 -4.14
CA GLY A 57 -1.08 -7.32 -5.29
C GLY A 57 0.35 -6.99 -4.91
N LEU A 58 1.31 -7.77 -5.41
CA LEU A 58 2.74 -7.53 -5.22
C LEU A 58 3.42 -7.46 -6.59
N ASN A 59 4.24 -6.42 -6.78
CA ASN A 59 5.15 -6.29 -7.91
C ASN A 59 6.42 -5.64 -7.38
N GLU A 60 7.58 -6.27 -7.61
CA GLU A 60 8.90 -5.83 -7.10
C GLU A 60 8.90 -5.50 -5.59
N ALA A 61 8.13 -6.29 -4.82
CA ALA A 61 7.96 -6.12 -3.39
C ALA A 61 7.60 -7.43 -2.69
N ASP A 62 7.94 -7.53 -1.40
CA ASP A 62 7.50 -8.58 -0.48
C ASP A 62 6.65 -7.97 0.65
N SER A 63 5.72 -8.75 1.21
CA SER A 63 4.86 -8.31 2.31
C SER A 63 4.71 -9.39 3.38
N SER A 64 4.59 -8.99 4.64
CA SER A 64 4.16 -9.87 5.74
C SER A 64 2.70 -10.31 5.63
N GLY A 65 1.95 -9.80 4.64
CA GLY A 65 0.52 -10.04 4.45
C GLY A 65 -0.36 -9.07 5.23
N LEU A 66 -1.60 -8.95 4.77
CA LEU A 66 -2.68 -8.18 5.41
C LEU A 66 -3.39 -9.07 6.43
N THR A 67 -3.43 -8.63 7.70
CA THR A 67 -4.12 -9.35 8.77
C THR A 67 -5.15 -8.46 9.45
N THR A 68 -6.24 -9.04 9.93
CA THR A 68 -7.29 -8.34 10.69
C THR A 68 -7.73 -9.18 11.88
N SER A 69 -8.12 -8.53 12.96
CA SER A 69 -8.65 -9.17 14.19
C SER A 69 -10.02 -8.62 14.60
N ASP A 70 -10.56 -7.67 13.85
CA ASP A 70 -11.80 -6.95 14.14
C ASP A 70 -12.80 -7.06 12.97
N ASN A 71 -12.82 -8.24 12.35
CA ASN A 71 -13.73 -8.59 11.25
C ASN A 71 -13.58 -7.66 10.04
N GLY A 72 -12.34 -7.30 9.68
CA GLY A 72 -12.04 -6.56 8.46
C GLY A 72 -12.21 -5.05 8.58
N LYS A 73 -12.30 -4.50 9.79
CA LYS A 73 -12.38 -3.05 10.02
C LYS A 73 -10.99 -2.40 10.04
N THR A 74 -10.02 -3.09 10.64
CA THR A 74 -8.61 -2.70 10.71
C THR A 74 -7.74 -3.78 10.11
N TRP A 75 -6.87 -3.39 9.19
CA TRP A 75 -5.89 -4.24 8.53
C TRP A 75 -4.47 -3.82 8.90
N LYS A 76 -3.63 -4.79 9.29
CA LYS A 76 -2.24 -4.56 9.68
C LYS A 76 -1.29 -5.30 8.76
N VAL A 77 -0.16 -4.65 8.48
CA VAL A 77 1.00 -5.22 7.77
C VAL A 77 2.25 -4.86 8.56
N ASP A 78 2.96 -5.87 9.06
CA ASP A 78 4.17 -5.67 9.86
C ASP A 78 5.31 -5.12 9.02
N THR A 79 5.49 -5.64 7.80
CA THR A 79 6.55 -5.18 6.89
C THR A 79 6.13 -5.27 5.44
N ILE A 80 6.44 -4.22 4.68
CA ILE A 80 6.42 -4.18 3.22
C ILE A 80 7.84 -3.85 2.77
N ASN A 81 8.50 -4.77 2.08
CA ASN A 81 9.82 -4.57 1.51
C ASN A 81 9.69 -4.18 0.04
N ILE A 82 10.25 -3.03 -0.32
CA ILE A 82 10.33 -2.56 -1.70
C ILE A 82 11.71 -2.90 -2.23
N HIS A 83 11.78 -3.57 -3.38
CA HIS A 83 13.04 -3.94 -4.01
C HIS A 83 13.72 -2.72 -4.62
N THR A 84 15.00 -2.87 -4.99
CA THR A 84 15.71 -1.81 -5.73
C THR A 84 15.15 -1.75 -7.15
N HIS A 85 14.82 -0.55 -7.63
CA HIS A 85 14.38 -0.34 -9.01
C HIS A 85 15.30 0.68 -9.69
N THR A 86 15.61 0.44 -10.97
CA THR A 86 16.40 1.39 -11.78
C THR A 86 15.63 1.78 -13.04
N PHE A 87 15.35 3.07 -13.17
CA PHE A 87 14.81 3.68 -14.37
C PHE A 87 15.96 3.97 -15.33
N ASN A 88 15.90 3.42 -16.55
CA ASN A 88 17.03 3.43 -17.49
C ASN A 88 16.79 4.21 -18.79
N ASN A 89 15.55 4.62 -19.11
CA ASN A 89 15.12 5.21 -20.38
C ASN A 89 15.58 4.50 -21.66
#